data_AF-A0A7J6C013-F1
#
_entry.id   AF-A0A7J6C013-F1
#
_cell.length_a   1.000
_cell.length_b   1.000
_cell.length_c   1.000
_cell.angle_alpha   90.00
_cell.angle_beta   90.00
_cell.angle_gamma   90.00
#
_symmetry.space_group_name_H-M   'P 1'
#
loop_
_entity.id
_entity.type
_entity.pdbx_description
1 polymer ?
#
loop_
_entity_poly.entity_id
_entity_poly.type
_entity_poly.pdbx_seq_one_letter_code
_entity_poly.pdbx_strand_id
1 'polypeptide(L)'
;MIIDICDKQVIFEEYNGLITFVNINNNHWMFVYLHAKCDTIFILDSQMGTNEKEKAEEICNKFRHFFTMRPHTNEKTDWANKNWTPGTITHPFQEDSSSCGVFVMLMAKQVVEEFPKIPNIINITPSTEMMTHYRKSVAKEILLASVSRQEYCCVCGKSEKDQTEEQSTWEFTMPFLAVYYLWFHVRCLNINVPPEEQAWICDLCW
;
A
#
# COMPACT_ATOMS: atom_id res chain seq x y z
N MET A 1 2.43 8.55 17.53
CA MET A 1 2.77 8.37 16.10
C MET A 1 4.20 8.82 15.91
N ILE A 2 5.10 7.88 15.64
CA ILE A 2 6.48 8.17 15.24
C ILE A 2 6.46 8.24 13.72
N ILE A 3 6.95 9.33 13.13
CA ILE A 3 7.14 9.44 11.68
C ILE A 3 8.52 8.86 11.40
N ASP A 4 8.58 7.58 11.02
CA ASP A 4 9.81 6.91 10.59
C ASP A 4 9.75 6.74 9.06
N ILE A 5 10.13 7.80 8.35
CA ILE A 5 10.38 7.73 6.91
C ILE A 5 11.84 7.31 6.78
N CYS A 6 12.15 6.28 5.97
CA CYS A 6 13.52 5.85 5.72
C CYS A 6 14.34 7.03 5.13
N ASP A 7 14.99 7.78 6.02
CA ASP A 7 15.16 9.24 5.93
C ASP A 7 16.31 9.68 5.02
N LYS A 8 17.28 8.79 4.80
CA LYS A 8 18.59 9.17 4.27
C LYS A 8 18.60 9.51 2.78
N GLN A 9 17.71 8.96 1.97
CA GLN A 9 17.80 9.12 0.50
C GLN A 9 16.80 10.10 -0.10
N VAL A 10 15.63 10.31 0.49
CA VAL A 10 14.58 11.15 -0.12
C VAL A 10 14.96 12.64 -0.07
N ILE A 11 14.80 13.34 -1.20
CA ILE A 11 14.92 14.81 -1.31
C ILE A 11 13.51 15.34 -1.60
N PHE A 12 12.81 15.82 -0.57
CA PHE A 12 11.40 16.24 -0.66
C PHE A 12 11.18 17.44 -1.58
N GLU A 13 12.18 18.29 -1.77
CA GLU A 13 12.10 19.45 -2.67
C GLU A 13 11.82 19.05 -4.14
N GLU A 14 12.16 17.82 -4.53
CA GLU A 14 11.89 17.28 -5.87
C GLU A 14 10.42 16.87 -6.06
N TYR A 15 9.64 16.82 -4.99
CA TYR A 15 8.26 16.38 -5.00
C TYR A 15 7.31 17.57 -4.80
N ASN A 16 6.09 17.44 -5.34
CA ASN A 16 5.05 18.47 -5.21
C ASN A 16 3.94 18.07 -4.23
N GLY A 17 4.03 16.86 -3.67
CA GLY A 17 3.15 16.36 -2.63
C GLY A 17 3.70 15.09 -2.03
N LEU A 18 3.16 14.72 -0.88
CA LEU A 18 3.47 13.47 -0.18
C LEU A 18 2.16 12.88 0.33
N ILE A 19 2.02 11.56 0.18
CA ILE A 19 0.95 10.80 0.82
C ILE A 19 1.54 9.84 1.83
N THR A 20 0.84 9.64 2.94
CA THR A 20 1.19 8.60 3.92
C THR A 20 -0.07 8.08 4.61
N PHE A 21 0.08 6.93 5.25
CA PHE A 21 -1.00 6.22 5.93
C PHE A 21 -0.60 6.03 7.38
N VAL A 22 -1.49 6.40 8.30
CA VAL A 22 -1.24 6.31 9.73
C VAL A 22 -2.09 5.18 10.29
N ASN A 23 -1.41 4.18 10.86
CA ASN A 23 -2.08 3.16 11.64
C ASN A 23 -2.12 3.58 13.12
N ILE A 24 -3.34 3.79 13.64
CA ILE A 24 -3.59 4.05 15.06
C ILE A 24 -3.89 2.74 15.76
N ASN A 25 -3.12 2.43 16.80
CA ASN A 25 -3.31 1.29 17.70
C ASN A 25 -3.38 -0.07 16.97
N ASN A 26 -2.68 -0.20 15.85
CA ASN A 26 -2.67 -1.41 15.01
C ASN A 26 -4.08 -1.85 14.52
N ASN A 27 -5.01 -0.91 14.39
CA ASN A 27 -6.42 -1.23 14.12
C ASN A 27 -7.10 -0.24 13.16
N HIS A 28 -6.81 1.05 13.29
CA HIS A 28 -7.49 2.09 12.52
C HIS A 28 -6.53 2.78 11.55
N TRP A 29 -6.97 2.97 10.31
CA TRP A 29 -6.18 3.63 9.27
C TRP A 29 -6.72 5.03 8.99
N MET A 30 -5.81 6.00 8.95
CA MET A 30 -6.08 7.35 8.45
C MET A 30 -5.18 7.65 7.26
N PHE A 31 -5.69 8.46 6.35
CA PHE A 31 -4.95 8.96 5.21
C PHE A 31 -4.43 10.38 5.48
N VAL A 32 -3.17 10.62 5.14
CA VAL A 32 -2.51 11.92 5.32
C VAL A 32 -1.95 12.36 3.99
N TYR A 33 -2.31 13.57 3.57
CA TYR A 33 -1.85 14.16 2.32
C TYR A 33 -1.22 15.53 2.58
N LEU A 34 0.04 15.68 2.19
CA LEU A 34 0.76 16.94 2.19
C LEU A 34 0.79 17.47 0.76
N HIS A 35 0.19 18.63 0.53
CA HIS A 35 0.27 19.32 -0.75
C HIS A 35 1.32 20.44 -0.67
N ALA A 36 2.52 20.15 -1.17
CA ALA A 36 3.68 21.01 -1.00
C ALA A 36 3.56 22.35 -1.73
N LYS A 37 2.80 22.44 -2.82
CA LYS A 37 2.61 23.72 -3.55
C LYS A 37 1.81 24.76 -2.76
N CYS A 38 0.93 24.32 -1.86
CA CYS A 38 0.10 25.21 -1.04
C CYS A 38 0.48 25.19 0.44
N ASP A 39 1.55 24.49 0.81
CA ASP A 39 1.94 24.23 2.20
C ASP A 39 0.74 23.77 3.04
N THR A 40 -0.07 22.83 2.52
CA THR A 40 -1.31 22.37 3.19
C THR A 40 -1.23 20.90 3.52
N ILE A 41 -1.70 20.51 4.71
CA ILE A 41 -1.82 19.13 5.15
C ILE A 41 -3.30 18.79 5.35
N PHE A 42 -3.70 17.64 4.82
CA PHE A 42 -5.05 17.10 4.92
C PHE A 42 -5.01 15.77 5.67
N ILE A 43 -5.96 15.60 6.58
CA ILE A 43 -6.23 14.33 7.27
C ILE A 43 -7.61 13.89 6.84
N LEU A 44 -7.70 12.67 6.33
CA LEU A 44 -8.97 12.04 5.98
C LEU A 44 -9.10 10.77 6.80
N ASP A 45 -10.15 10.73 7.61
CA ASP A 45 -10.46 9.70 8.58
C ASP A 45 -11.89 9.21 8.36
N SER A 46 -12.05 8.01 7.82
CA SER A 46 -13.37 7.45 7.55
C SER A 46 -14.19 7.16 8.81
N GLN A 47 -13.60 7.23 10.01
CA GLN A 47 -14.32 7.02 11.27
C GLN A 47 -15.11 8.26 11.68
N MET A 48 -16.42 8.09 11.88
CA MET A 48 -17.31 9.16 12.36
C MET A 48 -16.90 9.73 13.72
N GLY A 49 -17.19 11.01 13.93
CA GLY A 49 -16.98 11.70 15.21
C GLY A 49 -15.53 12.07 15.50
N THR A 50 -14.65 11.96 14.51
CA THR A 50 -13.25 12.36 14.62
C THR A 50 -13.09 13.85 14.30
N ASN A 51 -12.22 14.54 15.05
CA ASN A 51 -11.88 15.94 14.79
C ASN A 51 -10.66 16.01 13.87
N GLU A 52 -10.88 15.87 12.57
CA GLU A 52 -9.80 15.87 11.57
C GLU A 52 -9.01 17.16 11.55
N LYS A 53 -9.66 18.29 11.84
CA LYS A 53 -9.00 19.60 11.89
C LYS A 53 -7.96 19.68 13.02
N GLU A 54 -8.34 19.27 14.22
CA GLU A 54 -7.42 19.22 15.37
C GLU A 54 -6.28 18.23 15.11
N LYS A 55 -6.58 17.05 14.57
CA LYS A 55 -5.55 16.09 14.15
C LYS A 55 -4.61 16.67 13.09
N ALA A 56 -5.13 17.43 12.12
CA ALA A 56 -4.33 18.10 11.10
C ALA A 56 -3.42 19.18 11.70
N GLU A 57 -3.89 19.93 12.69
CA GLU A 57 -3.08 20.91 13.43
C GLU A 57 -1.92 20.24 14.17
N GLU A 58 -2.18 19.15 14.89
CA GLU A 58 -1.13 18.37 15.53
C GLU A 58 -0.11 17.81 14.52
N ILE A 59 -0.60 17.28 13.40
CA ILE A 59 0.25 16.68 12.37
C ILE A 59 1.06 17.73 11.64
N CYS A 60 0.53 18.94 11.42
CA CYS A 60 1.30 20.09 10.95
C CYS A 60 2.50 20.37 11.86
N ASN A 61 2.31 20.38 13.18
CA ASN A 61 3.41 20.59 14.12
C ASN A 61 4.45 19.46 14.07
N LYS A 62 4.01 18.20 13.96
CA LYS A 62 4.90 17.04 13.82
C LYS A 62 5.72 17.07 12.54
N PHE A 63 5.10 17.39 11.40
CA PHE A 63 5.82 17.50 10.12
C PHE A 63 6.74 18.72 10.07
N ARG A 64 6.31 19.89 10.59
CA ARG A 64 7.20 21.05 10.74
C ARG A 64 8.44 20.67 11.53
N HIS A 65 8.26 20.03 12.69
CA HIS A 65 9.38 19.56 13.50
C HIS A 65 10.27 18.55 12.77
N PHE A 66 9.68 17.61 12.04
CA PHE A 66 10.43 16.66 11.22
C PHE A 66 11.30 17.37 10.17
N PHE A 67 10.73 18.27 9.38
CA PHE A 67 11.46 18.99 8.33
C PHE A 67 12.49 19.97 8.90
N THR A 68 12.25 20.59 10.06
CA THR A 68 13.24 21.48 10.70
C THR A 68 14.41 20.73 11.33
N MET A 69 14.24 19.45 11.68
CA MET A 69 15.33 18.62 12.23
C MET A 69 16.22 17.99 11.15
N ARG A 70 15.71 17.78 9.93
CA ARG A 70 16.44 17.17 8.81
C ARG A 70 17.78 17.84 8.43
N PRO A 71 17.95 19.17 8.53
CA PRO A 71 19.26 19.80 8.29
C PRO A 71 20.34 19.30 9.25
N HIS A 72 19.97 19.01 10.49
CA HIS A 72 20.90 18.58 11.53
C HIS A 72 21.21 17.08 11.49
N THR A 73 20.30 16.27 10.94
CA THR A 73 20.45 14.82 10.89
C THR A 73 20.99 14.31 9.56
N ASN A 74 20.67 14.98 8.45
CA ASN A 74 20.94 14.50 7.09
C ASN A 74 21.47 15.58 6.14
N GLU A 75 21.79 16.79 6.61
CA GLU A 75 22.24 17.93 5.79
C GLU A 75 21.24 18.35 4.70
N LYS A 76 19.94 18.06 4.89
CA LYS A 76 18.87 18.38 3.96
C LYS A 76 17.95 19.47 4.51
N THR A 77 17.73 20.53 3.73
CA THR A 77 16.89 21.68 4.11
C THR A 77 15.54 21.71 3.41
N ASP A 78 15.17 20.59 2.77
CA ASP A 78 13.95 20.43 2.01
C ASP A 78 12.72 20.66 2.90
N TRP A 79 11.82 21.54 2.43
CA TRP A 79 10.56 21.88 3.11
C TRP A 79 10.66 22.41 4.56
N ALA A 80 11.86 22.68 5.09
CA ALA A 80 12.06 23.20 6.45
C ALA A 80 11.41 24.58 6.69
N ASN A 81 11.31 25.39 5.64
CA ASN A 81 10.73 26.73 5.67
C ASN A 81 9.24 26.79 5.27
N LYS A 82 8.60 25.64 5.03
CA LYS A 82 7.19 25.60 4.62
C LYS A 82 6.26 25.92 5.78
N ASN A 83 5.27 26.76 5.50
CA ASN A 83 4.25 27.15 6.49
C ASN A 83 3.07 26.19 6.44
N TRP A 84 3.30 24.93 6.82
CA TRP A 84 2.28 23.87 6.77
C TRP A 84 1.00 24.26 7.50
N THR A 85 -0.15 24.31 6.82
CA THR A 85 -1.46 24.65 7.41
C THR A 85 -2.44 23.49 7.27
N PRO A 86 -3.41 23.34 8.19
CA PRO A 86 -4.44 22.33 8.07
C PRO A 86 -5.43 22.71 6.97
N GLY A 87 -5.74 21.76 6.09
CA GLY A 87 -6.83 21.85 5.11
C GLY A 87 -7.89 20.78 5.36
N THR A 88 -9.00 20.89 4.65
CA THR A 88 -10.13 19.93 4.72
C THR A 88 -10.51 19.47 3.32
N ILE A 89 -10.83 18.19 3.18
CA ILE A 89 -11.42 17.61 1.97
C ILE A 89 -12.70 16.91 2.41
N THR A 90 -13.82 17.18 1.75
CA THR A 90 -15.07 16.51 2.10
C THR A 90 -15.00 15.04 1.68
N HIS A 91 -15.39 14.12 2.56
CA HIS A 91 -15.47 12.71 2.22
C HIS A 91 -16.55 12.01 3.05
N PRO A 92 -17.05 10.86 2.57
CA PRO A 92 -17.97 10.01 3.31
C PRO A 92 -17.26 9.34 4.50
N PHE A 93 -18.06 8.90 5.46
CA PHE A 93 -17.64 8.06 6.57
C PHE A 93 -18.00 6.59 6.32
N GLN A 94 -17.26 5.67 6.91
CA GLN A 94 -17.57 4.25 6.86
C GLN A 94 -18.76 3.92 7.76
N GLU A 95 -19.56 2.94 7.35
CA GLU A 95 -20.70 2.43 8.14
C GLU A 95 -20.31 1.25 9.06
N ASP A 96 -19.11 0.70 8.89
CA ASP A 96 -18.61 -0.47 9.62
C ASP A 96 -17.34 -0.17 10.46
N SER A 97 -16.78 -1.19 11.12
CA SER A 97 -15.56 -1.06 11.93
C SER A 97 -14.29 -1.56 11.23
N SER A 98 -14.35 -1.95 9.95
CA SER A 98 -13.28 -2.71 9.29
C SER A 98 -12.90 -2.23 7.88
N SER A 99 -13.58 -1.21 7.37
CA SER A 99 -13.37 -0.68 6.02
C SER A 99 -12.45 0.53 5.95
N CYS A 100 -11.88 1.00 7.08
CA CYS A 100 -10.95 2.13 7.09
C CYS A 100 -9.77 1.93 6.14
N GLY A 101 -9.22 0.70 6.06
CA GLY A 101 -8.18 0.34 5.10
C GLY A 101 -8.60 0.51 3.63
N VAL A 102 -9.84 0.17 3.28
CA VAL A 102 -10.37 0.35 1.92
C VAL A 102 -10.59 1.84 1.63
N PHE A 103 -11.15 2.58 2.59
CA PHE A 103 -11.37 4.02 2.46
C PHE A 103 -10.07 4.77 2.19
N VAL A 104 -9.02 4.55 3.00
CA VAL A 104 -7.75 5.28 2.81
C VAL A 104 -7.11 4.96 1.45
N MET A 105 -7.25 3.74 0.93
CA MET A 105 -6.76 3.39 -0.41
C MET A 105 -7.52 4.13 -1.51
N LEU A 106 -8.85 4.20 -1.41
CA LEU A 106 -9.69 4.89 -2.40
C LEU A 106 -9.52 6.41 -2.34
N MET A 107 -9.35 6.98 -1.14
CA MET A 107 -8.99 8.39 -0.93
C MET A 107 -7.65 8.71 -1.60
N ALA A 108 -6.63 7.89 -1.35
CA ALA A 108 -5.31 8.06 -1.95
C ALA A 108 -5.38 7.98 -3.49
N LYS A 109 -6.13 7.02 -4.04
CA LYS A 109 -6.36 6.89 -5.49
C LYS A 109 -6.92 8.18 -6.09
N GLN A 110 -8.01 8.71 -5.54
CA GLN A 110 -8.63 9.95 -6.04
C GLN A 110 -7.71 11.17 -5.90
N VAL A 111 -6.96 11.29 -4.79
CA VAL A 111 -5.98 12.36 -4.61
C VAL A 111 -4.85 12.29 -5.64
N VAL A 112 -4.35 11.09 -5.95
CA VAL A 112 -3.31 10.91 -6.96
C VAL A 112 -3.85 11.16 -8.37
N GLU A 113 -5.07 10.74 -8.68
CA GLU A 113 -5.72 10.95 -9.99
C GLU A 113 -6.02 12.44 -10.27
N GLU A 114 -6.34 13.24 -9.25
CA GLU A 114 -6.59 14.68 -9.40
C GLU A 114 -5.32 15.54 -9.28
N PHE A 115 -4.20 14.97 -8.88
CA PHE A 115 -2.94 15.69 -8.70
C PHE A 115 -2.51 16.39 -10.02
N PRO A 116 -2.10 17.68 -10.00
CA PRO A 116 -1.69 18.51 -8.86
C PRO A 116 -2.81 19.32 -8.21
N LYS A 117 -4.08 19.06 -8.53
CA LYS A 117 -5.21 19.71 -7.86
C LYS A 117 -5.47 19.03 -6.52
N ILE A 118 -6.06 19.78 -5.60
CA ILE A 118 -6.61 19.23 -4.37
C ILE A 118 -8.08 18.90 -4.67
N PRO A 119 -8.53 17.64 -4.51
CA PRO A 119 -9.94 17.32 -4.69
C PRO A 119 -10.75 18.04 -3.62
N ASN A 120 -11.87 18.64 -4.01
CA ASN A 120 -12.80 19.26 -3.05
C ASN A 120 -13.60 18.18 -2.29
N ILE A 121 -13.90 17.07 -2.97
CA ILE A 121 -14.70 15.97 -2.45
C ILE A 121 -14.11 14.64 -2.88
N ILE A 122 -14.07 13.67 -1.97
CA ILE A 122 -13.81 12.26 -2.25
C ILE A 122 -15.14 11.54 -2.31
N ASN A 123 -15.34 10.76 -3.37
CA ASN A 123 -16.58 10.02 -3.60
C ASN A 123 -16.36 8.52 -3.31
N ILE A 124 -16.97 8.01 -2.24
CA ILE A 124 -16.95 6.58 -1.88
C ILE A 124 -18.34 6.20 -1.36
N THR A 125 -19.02 5.28 -2.01
CA THR A 125 -20.28 4.74 -1.47
C THR A 125 -19.99 3.81 -0.28
N PRO A 126 -20.46 4.10 0.95
CA PRO A 126 -20.00 3.42 2.17
C PRO A 126 -20.65 2.04 2.44
N SER A 127 -21.59 1.60 1.59
CA SER A 127 -22.38 0.39 1.84
C SER A 127 -21.56 -0.90 1.81
N THR A 128 -22.00 -1.92 2.56
CA THR A 128 -21.36 -3.25 2.64
C THR A 128 -21.15 -3.91 1.27
N GLU A 129 -22.13 -3.79 0.37
CA GLU A 129 -22.04 -4.31 -1.00
C GLU A 129 -20.90 -3.63 -1.77
N MET A 130 -20.83 -2.30 -1.67
CA MET A 130 -19.78 -1.51 -2.32
C MET A 130 -18.41 -1.75 -1.69
N MET A 131 -18.31 -1.92 -0.37
CA MET A 131 -17.04 -2.31 0.27
C MET A 131 -16.53 -3.66 -0.22
N THR A 132 -17.44 -4.63 -0.41
CA THR A 132 -17.09 -5.93 -1.01
C THR A 132 -16.61 -5.76 -2.44
N HIS A 133 -17.30 -4.93 -3.23
CA HIS A 133 -16.90 -4.61 -4.59
C HIS A 133 -15.53 -3.94 -4.66
N TYR A 134 -15.27 -2.90 -3.86
CA TYR A 134 -14.00 -2.19 -3.85
C TYR A 134 -12.84 -3.07 -3.43
N ARG A 135 -13.01 -3.94 -2.42
CA ARG A 135 -11.98 -4.93 -2.04
C ARG A 135 -11.59 -5.82 -3.22
N LYS A 136 -12.59 -6.34 -3.95
CA LYS A 136 -12.37 -7.16 -5.15
C LYS A 136 -11.70 -6.36 -6.27
N SER A 137 -12.13 -5.12 -6.51
CA SER A 137 -11.56 -4.25 -7.55
C SER A 137 -10.10 -3.93 -7.27
N VAL A 138 -9.79 -3.48 -6.05
CA VAL A 138 -8.42 -3.18 -5.60
C VAL A 138 -7.55 -4.42 -5.70
N ALA A 139 -8.00 -5.58 -5.22
CA ALA A 139 -7.25 -6.83 -5.34
C ALA A 139 -6.98 -7.18 -6.82
N LYS A 140 -7.98 -7.06 -7.69
CA LYS A 140 -7.84 -7.28 -9.12
C LYS A 140 -6.85 -6.31 -9.76
N GLU A 141 -6.94 -5.02 -9.45
CA GLU A 141 -6.01 -3.99 -9.96
C GLU A 141 -4.56 -4.30 -9.55
N ILE A 142 -4.33 -4.65 -8.29
CA ILE A 142 -3.00 -5.05 -7.79
C ILE A 142 -2.49 -6.28 -8.55
N LEU A 143 -3.33 -7.30 -8.72
CA LEU A 143 -2.95 -8.53 -9.42
C LEU A 143 -2.61 -8.27 -10.90
N LEU A 144 -3.38 -7.42 -11.59
CA LEU A 144 -3.13 -7.07 -12.98
C LEU A 144 -1.90 -6.18 -13.17
N ALA A 145 -1.57 -5.34 -12.20
CA ALA A 145 -0.37 -4.51 -12.20
C ALA A 145 0.87 -5.26 -11.69
N SER A 146 0.71 -6.45 -11.12
CA SER A 146 1.82 -7.25 -10.62
C SER A 146 2.63 -7.83 -11.77
N VAL A 147 3.95 -7.91 -11.57
CA VAL A 147 4.84 -8.61 -12.49
C VAL A 147 4.52 -10.10 -12.51
N SER A 148 4.72 -10.75 -13.66
CA SER A 148 4.59 -12.19 -13.79
C SER A 148 5.50 -12.88 -12.75
N ARG A 149 4.91 -13.81 -12.01
CA ARG A 149 5.64 -14.68 -11.06
C ARG A 149 5.89 -16.07 -11.62
N GLN A 150 5.80 -16.24 -12.94
CA GLN A 150 5.99 -17.55 -13.59
C GLN A 150 7.38 -18.14 -13.32
N GLU A 151 8.38 -17.32 -13.04
CA GLU A 151 9.75 -17.76 -12.70
C GLU A 151 9.96 -17.97 -11.18
N TYR A 152 8.92 -17.82 -10.35
CA TYR A 152 9.02 -17.88 -8.89
C TYR A 152 8.12 -18.97 -8.32
N CYS A 153 8.62 -19.68 -7.31
CA CYS A 153 7.88 -20.77 -6.71
C CYS A 153 6.65 -20.23 -5.99
N CYS A 154 5.46 -20.71 -6.34
CA CYS A 154 4.21 -20.22 -5.75
C CYS A 154 4.06 -20.50 -4.25
N VAL A 155 4.88 -21.41 -3.69
CA VAL A 155 4.89 -21.72 -2.25
C VAL A 155 5.89 -20.85 -1.49
N CYS A 156 7.12 -20.71 -1.99
CA CYS A 156 8.20 -20.06 -1.22
C CYS A 156 8.65 -18.69 -1.78
N GLY A 157 8.20 -18.31 -2.97
CA GLY A 157 8.50 -17.01 -3.60
C GLY A 157 9.94 -16.84 -4.09
N LYS A 158 10.76 -17.90 -4.11
CA LYS A 158 12.15 -17.86 -4.63
C LYS A 158 12.21 -18.30 -6.09
N SER A 159 13.15 -17.74 -6.84
CA SER A 159 13.47 -18.18 -8.20
C SER A 159 14.54 -19.28 -8.20
N GLU A 160 14.76 -19.92 -9.34
CA GLU A 160 15.82 -20.91 -9.51
C GLU A 160 17.23 -20.33 -9.31
N LYS A 161 17.44 -19.06 -9.71
CA LYS A 161 18.73 -18.36 -9.56
C LYS A 161 19.11 -18.09 -8.11
N ASP A 162 18.16 -18.21 -7.19
CA ASP A 162 18.36 -18.05 -5.75
C ASP A 162 18.73 -19.38 -5.06
N GLN A 163 18.90 -20.46 -5.83
CA GLN A 163 19.27 -21.79 -5.34
C GLN A 163 20.75 -22.12 -5.56
N THR A 164 21.37 -22.80 -4.60
CA THR A 164 22.71 -23.39 -4.74
C THR A 164 22.64 -24.69 -5.56
N GLU A 165 23.69 -25.06 -6.31
CA GLU A 165 23.73 -26.21 -7.25
C GLU A 165 23.26 -27.57 -6.68
N GLU A 166 23.26 -27.77 -5.36
CA GLU A 166 22.72 -28.97 -4.70
C GLU A 166 21.17 -28.98 -4.58
N GLN A 167 20.48 -27.90 -4.94
CA GLN A 167 19.03 -27.73 -4.76
C GLN A 167 18.22 -27.86 -6.06
N SER A 168 18.88 -27.93 -7.21
CA SER A 168 18.27 -28.08 -8.54
C SER A 168 17.80 -29.52 -8.75
N THR A 169 16.67 -29.87 -8.17
CA THR A 169 16.03 -31.17 -8.42
C THR A 169 14.57 -30.96 -8.79
N TRP A 170 14.33 -31.13 -10.09
CA TRP A 170 13.06 -31.35 -10.76
C TRP A 170 12.11 -30.14 -10.79
N GLU A 171 11.79 -29.73 -12.02
CA GLU A 171 10.89 -28.63 -12.34
C GLU A 171 9.48 -29.18 -12.53
N PHE A 172 8.48 -28.49 -11.98
CA PHE A 172 7.09 -28.84 -12.22
C PHE A 172 6.30 -27.60 -12.64
N THR A 173 5.90 -27.57 -13.90
CA THR A 173 4.97 -26.59 -14.45
C THR A 173 3.59 -27.22 -14.54
N MET A 174 2.65 -26.75 -13.74
CA MET A 174 1.26 -27.24 -13.80
C MET A 174 0.37 -26.27 -14.56
N PRO A 175 -0.47 -26.76 -15.48
CA PRO A 175 -1.51 -25.94 -16.06
C PRO A 175 -2.55 -25.59 -14.99
N PHE A 176 -2.64 -24.31 -14.63
CA PHE A 176 -3.78 -23.73 -13.93
C PHE A 176 -4.76 -23.20 -14.99
N LEU A 177 -5.97 -23.75 -15.01
CA LEU A 177 -7.05 -23.36 -15.93
C LEU A 177 -6.63 -23.33 -17.42
N ALA A 178 -6.04 -24.41 -17.96
CA ALA A 178 -5.77 -24.60 -19.40
C ALA A 178 -4.97 -23.50 -20.16
N VAL A 179 -4.57 -22.39 -19.53
CA VAL A 179 -3.90 -21.25 -20.17
C VAL A 179 -2.74 -20.66 -19.34
N TYR A 180 -2.54 -21.09 -18.09
CA TYR A 180 -1.48 -20.55 -17.23
C TYR A 180 -0.63 -21.67 -16.65
N TYR A 181 0.69 -21.49 -16.58
CA TYR A 181 1.60 -22.40 -15.91
C TYR A 181 1.99 -21.83 -14.55
N LEU A 182 1.78 -22.58 -13.49
CA LEU A 182 2.29 -22.27 -12.15
C LEU A 182 3.60 -23.04 -11.94
N TRP A 183 4.59 -22.36 -11.37
CA TRP A 183 5.91 -22.93 -11.11
C TRP A 183 6.10 -23.22 -9.62
N PHE A 184 6.69 -24.38 -9.33
CA PHE A 184 6.92 -24.86 -7.97
C PHE A 184 8.28 -25.55 -7.88
N HIS A 185 8.94 -25.41 -6.72
CA HIS A 185 10.00 -26.36 -6.38
C HIS A 185 9.37 -27.68 -5.93
N VAL A 186 9.90 -28.81 -6.39
CA VAL A 186 9.45 -30.14 -5.95
C VAL A 186 9.55 -30.31 -4.44
N ARG A 187 10.63 -29.82 -3.81
CA ARG A 187 10.75 -29.79 -2.33
C ARG A 187 9.65 -28.99 -1.64
N CYS A 188 9.17 -27.91 -2.27
CA CYS A 188 8.11 -27.09 -1.70
C CYS A 188 6.74 -27.77 -1.79
N LEU A 189 6.59 -28.75 -2.68
CA LEU A 189 5.41 -29.60 -2.79
C LEU A 189 5.51 -30.87 -1.94
N ASN A 190 6.65 -31.10 -1.27
CA ASN A 190 6.95 -32.32 -0.51
C ASN A 190 6.68 -33.61 -1.32
N ILE A 191 6.90 -33.53 -2.64
CA ILE A 191 6.73 -34.65 -3.57
C ILE A 191 8.00 -35.49 -3.50
N ASN A 192 7.89 -36.71 -2.97
CA ASN A 192 9.02 -37.64 -2.82
C ASN A 192 9.16 -38.60 -4.01
N VAL A 193 8.23 -38.57 -4.97
CA VAL A 193 8.15 -39.51 -6.11
C VAL A 193 7.82 -38.71 -7.37
N PRO A 194 8.49 -38.95 -8.52
CA PRO A 194 8.19 -38.25 -9.76
C PRO A 194 6.70 -38.37 -10.15
N PRO A 195 6.07 -37.30 -10.64
CA PRO A 195 4.65 -37.28 -11.01
C PRO A 195 4.30 -38.20 -12.20
N GLU A 196 5.30 -38.74 -12.90
CA GLU A 196 5.13 -39.79 -13.92
C GLU A 196 4.59 -41.11 -13.32
N GLU A 197 4.80 -41.32 -12.02
CA GLU A 197 4.37 -42.54 -11.30
C GLU A 197 3.09 -42.32 -10.48
N GLN A 198 2.69 -41.06 -10.21
CA GLN A 198 1.49 -40.74 -9.45
C GLN A 198 0.92 -39.36 -9.82
N ALA A 199 -0.37 -39.33 -10.16
CA ALA A 199 -1.08 -38.07 -10.37
C ALA A 199 -1.10 -37.25 -9.07
N TRP A 200 -0.43 -36.10 -9.08
CA TRP A 200 -0.44 -35.15 -7.97
C TRP A 200 -1.51 -34.08 -8.20
N ILE A 201 -2.34 -33.84 -7.18
CA ILE A 201 -3.36 -32.79 -7.18
C ILE A 201 -2.80 -31.59 -6.43
N CYS A 202 -2.82 -30.41 -7.05
CA CYS A 202 -2.34 -29.21 -6.40
C CYS A 202 -3.34 -28.69 -5.36
N ASP A 203 -2.92 -28.64 -4.10
CA ASP A 203 -3.71 -28.09 -2.99
C ASP A 203 -4.04 -26.60 -3.15
N LEU A 204 -3.39 -25.90 -4.08
CA LEU A 204 -3.60 -24.48 -4.36
C LEU A 204 -4.46 -24.23 -5.61
N CYS A 205 -4.78 -25.27 -6.40
CA CYS A 205 -5.48 -25.11 -7.68
C CYS A 205 -7.02 -25.28 -7.60
N TRP A 206 -7.62 -24.97 -6.45
CA TRP A 206 -9.07 -25.11 -6.21
C TRP A 206 -9.88 -23.93 -6.75
#